data_AF-A0A5M5BTB3-F1
#
_entry.id   AF-A0A5M5BTB3-F1
#
_cell.length_a   1.000
_cell.length_b   1.000
_cell.length_c   1.000
_cell.angle_alpha   90.00
_cell.angle_beta   90.00
_cell.angle_gamma   90.00
#
_symmetry.space_group_name_H-M   'P 1'
#
loop_
_entity.id
_entity.type
_entity.pdbx_description
1 polymer ?
#
loop_
_entity_poly.entity_id
_entity_poly.type
_entity_poly.pdbx_seq_one_letter_code
_entity_poly.pdbx_strand_id
1 'polypeptide(L)'
;PEELKTAELCRKALETEAGFGNDFHRGLVQHIPSPEVCMEVLKECWENNPEELYGVAVAIRPEVMNGEMADFLLPLDGRCISILPVHLQTPERVRVAVETSGMSAVGRGGVPKSLLTPEVYVRCAAHSRESLMMIPWAERSPEVCLMAKTLYPDWVRNHPEFVPESVRNQDSIYTLNSLMESLTGEKFSYRQMTDFYNGKPLEVKRMETPDGVQKDKSVKFDKETGKFSFSDIRQERKRGLKM
;
A
#
# COMPACT_ATOMS: atom_id res chain seq x y z
N PRO A 1 38.37 19.50 -5.05
CA PRO A 1 38.38 19.37 -3.57
C PRO A 1 36.97 19.65 -3.03
N GLU A 2 36.48 18.92 -2.02
CA GLU A 2 35.10 19.08 -1.54
C GLU A 2 34.82 20.49 -1.02
N GLU A 3 35.83 21.12 -0.40
CA GLU A 3 35.82 22.50 0.11
C GLU A 3 35.58 23.56 -0.98
N LEU A 4 35.81 23.23 -2.25
CA LEU A 4 35.59 24.14 -3.37
C LEU A 4 34.19 24.00 -3.98
N LYS A 5 33.43 22.96 -3.63
CA LYS A 5 32.10 22.68 -4.19
C LYS A 5 31.01 23.47 -3.47
N THR A 6 31.09 24.78 -3.56
CA THR A 6 30.02 25.66 -3.06
C THR A 6 28.74 25.43 -3.85
N ALA A 7 27.58 25.68 -3.23
CA ALA A 7 26.29 25.56 -3.92
C ALA A 7 26.23 26.40 -5.21
N GLU A 8 26.78 27.62 -5.19
CA GLU A 8 26.87 28.49 -6.36
C GLU A 8 27.71 27.88 -7.49
N LEU A 9 28.88 27.30 -7.16
CA LEU A 9 29.71 26.63 -8.17
C LEU A 9 29.01 25.39 -8.74
N CYS A 10 28.32 24.62 -7.90
CA CYS A 10 27.55 23.46 -8.35
C CYS A 10 26.43 23.85 -9.32
N ARG A 11 25.66 24.91 -9.03
CA ARG A 11 24.64 25.43 -9.96
C ARG A 11 25.25 25.84 -11.30
N LYS A 12 26.34 26.60 -11.28
CA LYS A 12 27.02 27.03 -12.50
C LYS A 12 27.57 25.86 -13.32
N ALA A 13 28.03 24.79 -12.66
CA ALA A 13 28.46 23.58 -13.32
C ALA A 13 27.29 22.85 -14.01
N LEU A 14 26.14 22.75 -13.33
CA LEU A 14 24.92 22.15 -13.88
C LEU A 14 24.36 22.93 -15.08
N GLU A 15 24.33 24.27 -15.01
CA GLU A 15 23.93 25.14 -16.13
C GLU A 15 24.80 24.90 -17.37
N THR A 16 26.11 24.66 -17.16
CA THR A 16 27.06 24.41 -18.24
C THR A 16 26.86 23.02 -18.85
N GLU A 17 26.55 22.01 -18.03
CA GLU A 17 26.29 20.62 -18.47
C GLU A 17 24.96 20.50 -19.24
N ALA A 18 23.92 21.21 -18.81
CA ALA A 18 22.60 21.22 -19.47
C ALA A 18 22.67 21.63 -20.96
N GLY A 19 23.72 22.35 -21.37
CA GLY A 19 23.98 22.72 -22.76
C GLY A 19 24.47 21.58 -23.67
N PHE A 20 24.78 20.38 -23.14
CA PHE A 20 25.40 19.28 -23.90
C PHE A 20 24.47 18.10 -24.25
N GLY A 21 23.24 18.07 -23.73
CA GLY A 21 22.19 17.13 -24.15
C GLY A 21 22.25 15.70 -23.56
N ASN A 22 21.04 15.14 -23.43
CA ASN A 22 20.59 13.78 -23.10
C ASN A 22 21.03 13.05 -21.82
N ASP A 23 22.16 13.37 -21.19
CA ASP A 23 22.49 12.80 -19.86
C ASP A 23 22.10 13.80 -18.77
N PHE A 24 20.79 13.90 -18.50
CA PHE A 24 20.22 14.88 -17.56
C PHE A 24 20.85 14.73 -16.17
N HIS A 25 21.82 15.60 -15.84
CA HIS A 25 22.48 15.81 -14.54
C HIS A 25 23.11 14.60 -13.82
N ARG A 26 22.95 13.36 -14.30
CA ARG A 26 23.46 12.13 -13.64
C ARG A 26 24.97 12.18 -13.45
N GLY A 27 25.69 12.75 -14.41
CA GLY A 27 27.14 12.87 -14.39
C GLY A 27 27.63 13.73 -13.23
N LEU A 28 27.05 14.92 -13.04
CA LEU A 28 27.47 15.87 -12.01
C LEU A 28 26.79 15.68 -10.65
N VAL A 29 25.53 15.23 -10.60
CA VAL A 29 24.74 15.15 -9.35
C VAL A 29 25.43 14.33 -8.27
N GLN A 30 26.07 13.21 -8.63
CA GLN A 30 26.83 12.38 -7.70
C GLN A 30 27.99 13.09 -7.01
N HIS A 31 28.42 14.24 -7.53
CA HIS A 31 29.50 15.04 -6.99
C HIS A 31 29.02 16.24 -6.16
N ILE A 32 27.72 16.54 -6.14
CA ILE A 32 27.15 17.70 -5.46
C ILE A 32 26.97 17.39 -3.96
N PRO A 33 27.55 18.19 -3.06
CA PRO A 33 27.38 18.00 -1.62
C PRO A 33 26.18 18.74 -1.02
N SER A 34 25.58 19.69 -1.75
CA SER A 34 24.47 20.52 -1.25
C SER A 34 23.12 19.84 -1.48
N PRO A 35 22.37 19.53 -0.40
CA PRO A 35 21.01 19.01 -0.53
C PRO A 35 20.08 19.98 -1.26
N GLU A 36 20.26 21.30 -1.08
CA GLU A 36 19.43 22.32 -1.73
C GLU A 36 19.60 22.26 -3.25
N VAL A 37 20.83 22.18 -3.75
CA VAL A 37 21.11 22.07 -5.19
C VAL A 37 20.62 20.73 -5.73
N CYS A 38 20.79 19.62 -5.01
CA CYS A 38 20.24 18.32 -5.43
C CYS A 38 18.70 18.36 -5.52
N MET A 39 18.02 19.07 -4.62
CA MET A 39 16.56 19.24 -4.67
C MET A 39 16.12 20.09 -5.87
N GLU A 40 16.86 21.16 -6.20
CA GLU A 40 16.62 21.96 -7.42
C GLU A 40 16.68 21.06 -8.67
N VAL A 41 17.71 20.21 -8.77
CA VAL A 41 17.86 19.25 -9.87
C VAL A 41 16.71 18.23 -9.93
N LEU A 42 16.25 17.71 -8.79
CA LEU A 42 15.11 16.78 -8.77
C LEU A 42 13.82 17.44 -9.28
N LYS A 43 13.57 18.70 -8.87
CA LYS A 43 12.40 19.46 -9.32
C LYS A 43 12.47 19.77 -10.82
N GLU A 44 13.63 20.23 -11.30
CA GLU A 44 13.87 20.48 -12.72
C GLU A 44 13.76 19.21 -13.57
N CYS A 45 14.28 18.08 -13.08
CA CYS A 45 14.14 16.79 -13.74
C CYS A 45 12.68 16.36 -13.82
N TRP A 46 11.90 16.55 -12.76
CA TRP A 46 10.47 16.22 -12.78
C TRP A 46 9.68 17.07 -13.79
N GLU A 47 10.01 18.35 -13.91
CA GLU A 47 9.34 19.27 -14.84
C GLU A 47 9.68 19.00 -16.31
N ASN A 48 10.94 18.66 -16.60
CA ASN A 48 11.43 18.56 -17.98
C ASN A 48 11.56 17.13 -18.50
N ASN A 49 11.96 16.17 -17.67
CA ASN A 49 12.21 14.76 -18.05
C ASN A 49 11.82 13.79 -16.91
N PRO A 50 10.52 13.67 -16.58
CA PRO A 50 10.05 12.90 -15.43
C PRO A 50 10.44 11.41 -15.45
N GLU A 51 10.64 10.82 -16.63
CA GLU A 51 11.11 9.44 -16.81
C GLU A 51 12.53 9.20 -16.26
N GLU A 52 13.36 10.25 -16.19
CA GLU A 52 14.73 10.19 -15.67
C GLU A 52 14.81 10.42 -14.16
N LEU A 53 13.71 10.82 -13.51
CA LEU A 53 13.69 11.20 -12.08
C LEU A 53 14.31 10.12 -11.17
N TYR A 54 13.93 8.86 -11.38
CA TYR A 54 14.49 7.73 -10.62
C TYR A 54 16.01 7.63 -10.80
N GLY A 55 16.48 7.83 -12.03
CA GLY A 55 17.90 7.78 -12.38
C GLY A 55 18.72 8.90 -11.74
N VAL A 56 18.18 10.11 -11.75
CA VAL A 56 18.77 11.27 -11.07
C VAL A 56 18.79 11.04 -9.57
N ALA A 57 17.70 10.54 -8.98
CA ALA A 57 17.62 10.26 -7.55
C ALA A 57 18.64 9.21 -7.11
N VAL A 58 18.87 8.16 -7.91
CA VAL A 58 19.92 7.14 -7.69
C VAL A 58 21.33 7.75 -7.68
N ALA A 59 21.56 8.80 -8.48
CA ALA A 59 22.88 9.44 -8.55
C ALA A 59 23.16 10.33 -7.33
N ILE A 60 22.14 10.77 -6.57
CA ILE A 60 22.34 11.57 -5.36
C ILE A 60 22.99 10.68 -4.29
N ARG A 61 24.10 11.18 -3.72
CA ARG A 61 24.81 10.46 -2.65
C ARG A 61 23.88 10.24 -1.44
N PRO A 62 23.88 9.05 -0.81
CA PRO A 62 23.05 8.78 0.36
C PRO A 62 23.22 9.80 1.49
N GLU A 63 24.43 10.35 1.69
CA GLU A 63 24.72 11.33 2.74
C GLU A 63 24.11 12.71 2.47
N VAL A 64 23.73 13.00 1.21
CA VAL A 64 23.09 14.25 0.79
C VAL A 64 21.56 14.11 0.80
N MET A 65 21.06 12.89 0.65
CA MET A 65 19.62 12.60 0.67
C MET A 65 19.02 12.97 2.03
N ASN A 66 17.96 13.78 2.02
CA ASN A 66 17.31 14.26 3.23
C ASN A 66 15.79 13.96 3.22
N GLY A 67 15.11 14.32 4.32
CA GLY A 67 13.67 14.09 4.46
C GLY A 67 12.82 14.80 3.41
N GLU A 68 13.17 16.03 3.03
CA GLU A 68 12.44 16.81 2.03
C GLU A 68 12.50 16.11 0.66
N MET A 69 13.67 15.61 0.25
CA MET A 69 13.84 14.84 -0.98
C MET A 69 13.02 13.55 -0.95
N ALA A 70 13.03 12.83 0.18
CA ALA A 70 12.23 11.62 0.33
C ALA A 70 10.74 11.91 0.14
N ASP A 71 10.23 12.96 0.79
CA ASP A 71 8.81 13.31 0.74
C ASP A 71 8.38 13.88 -0.62
N PHE A 72 9.32 14.46 -1.38
CA PHE A 72 9.13 14.84 -2.78
C PHE A 72 9.10 13.63 -3.72
N LEU A 73 10.04 12.70 -3.58
CA LEU A 73 10.23 11.58 -4.51
C LEU A 73 9.13 10.52 -4.41
N LEU A 74 8.75 10.12 -3.19
CA LEU A 74 7.90 8.95 -2.98
C LEU A 74 6.47 9.05 -3.56
N PRO A 75 5.81 10.23 -3.55
CA PRO A 75 4.53 10.39 -4.24
C PRO A 75 4.64 10.33 -5.77
N LEU A 76 5.82 10.60 -6.33
CA LEU A 76 6.07 10.61 -7.78
C LEU A 76 6.52 9.24 -8.28
N ASP A 77 7.40 8.58 -7.52
CA ASP A 77 7.89 7.25 -7.80
C ASP A 77 8.21 6.50 -6.50
N GLY A 78 7.35 5.56 -6.15
CA GLY A 78 7.50 4.77 -4.93
C GLY A 78 8.75 3.89 -4.92
N ARG A 79 9.35 3.59 -6.09
CA ARG A 79 10.62 2.83 -6.16
C ARG A 79 11.76 3.54 -5.43
N CYS A 80 11.68 4.86 -5.30
CA CYS A 80 12.68 5.67 -4.60
C CYS A 80 12.84 5.29 -3.12
N ILE A 81 11.89 4.60 -2.49
CA ILE A 81 12.03 4.14 -1.09
C ILE A 81 13.29 3.29 -0.89
N SER A 82 13.66 2.49 -1.90
CA SER A 82 14.77 1.55 -1.83
C SER A 82 16.15 2.21 -1.89
N ILE A 83 16.23 3.44 -2.39
CA ILE A 83 17.49 4.20 -2.50
C ILE A 83 17.70 5.17 -1.34
N LEU A 84 16.65 5.41 -0.54
CA LEU A 84 16.78 6.27 0.63
C LEU A 84 17.69 5.61 1.68
N PRO A 85 18.54 6.40 2.38
CA PRO A 85 19.18 5.97 3.60
C PRO A 85 18.19 5.32 4.57
N VAL A 86 18.62 4.25 5.26
CA VAL A 86 17.74 3.46 6.14
C VAL A 86 17.00 4.32 7.18
N HIS A 87 17.66 5.34 7.74
CA HIS A 87 17.04 6.23 8.73
C HIS A 87 15.93 7.13 8.15
N LEU A 88 15.84 7.28 6.83
CA LEU A 88 14.77 7.97 6.14
C LEU A 88 13.63 7.03 5.71
N GLN A 89 13.83 5.71 5.77
CA GLN A 89 12.79 4.74 5.44
C GLN A 89 11.90 4.51 6.66
N THR A 90 10.80 5.26 6.76
CA THR A 90 9.81 5.13 7.83
C THR A 90 8.60 4.30 7.39
N PRO A 91 7.82 3.73 8.32
CA PRO A 91 6.55 3.06 7.98
C PRO A 91 5.63 3.95 7.13
N GLU A 92 5.53 5.24 7.43
CA GLU A 92 4.71 6.21 6.69
C GLU A 92 5.21 6.38 5.26
N ARG A 93 6.52 6.44 5.05
CA ARG A 93 7.13 6.56 3.72
C ARG A 93 7.03 5.28 2.90
N VAL A 94 7.19 4.12 3.53
CA VAL A 94 6.92 2.82 2.89
C VAL A 94 5.46 2.74 2.45
N ARG A 95 4.52 3.22 3.29
CA ARG A 95 3.10 3.29 2.94
C ARG A 95 2.86 4.13 1.68
N VAL A 96 3.42 5.35 1.62
CA VAL A 96 3.32 6.20 0.42
C VAL A 96 3.92 5.49 -0.79
N ALA A 97 5.10 4.89 -0.64
CA ALA A 97 5.80 4.20 -1.71
C ALA A 97 4.96 3.07 -2.35
N VAL A 98 4.34 2.22 -1.54
CA VAL A 98 3.51 1.11 -2.05
C VAL A 98 2.16 1.57 -2.57
N GLU A 99 1.63 2.70 -2.10
CA GLU A 99 0.45 3.33 -2.69
C GLU A 99 0.75 3.96 -4.05
N THR A 100 1.98 4.44 -4.26
CA THR A 100 2.43 5.01 -5.55
C THR A 100 2.82 3.94 -6.57
N SER A 101 3.42 2.83 -6.14
CA SER A 101 4.06 1.88 -7.08
C SER A 101 3.84 0.39 -6.76
N GLY A 102 3.00 0.06 -5.78
CA GLY A 102 2.67 -1.31 -5.41
C GLY A 102 3.92 -2.12 -5.03
N MET A 103 3.97 -3.38 -5.46
CA MET A 103 5.11 -4.27 -5.22
C MET A 103 6.41 -3.78 -5.86
N SER A 104 6.38 -2.90 -6.87
CA SER A 104 7.61 -2.36 -7.46
C SER A 104 8.43 -1.54 -6.46
N ALA A 105 7.79 -0.96 -5.44
CA ALA A 105 8.47 -0.19 -4.40
C ALA A 105 9.32 -1.07 -3.47
N VAL A 106 8.86 -2.29 -3.16
CA VAL A 106 9.46 -3.15 -2.12
C VAL A 106 10.04 -4.46 -2.67
N GLY A 107 9.71 -4.84 -3.90
CA GLY A 107 10.05 -6.13 -4.49
C GLY A 107 11.51 -6.28 -4.94
N ARG A 108 12.26 -5.17 -5.06
CA ARG A 108 13.67 -5.18 -5.48
C ARG A 108 14.67 -5.23 -4.32
N GLY A 109 14.20 -5.29 -3.07
CA GLY A 109 15.03 -5.14 -1.88
C GLY A 109 15.31 -3.66 -1.56
N GLY A 110 16.25 -3.41 -0.64
CA GLY A 110 16.58 -2.05 -0.18
C GLY A 110 15.70 -1.53 0.95
N VAL A 111 14.53 -2.13 1.16
CA VAL A 111 13.65 -1.84 2.32
C VAL A 111 13.92 -2.83 3.46
N PRO A 112 14.18 -2.37 4.71
CA PRO A 112 14.32 -3.23 5.87
C PRO A 112 13.14 -4.18 6.04
N LYS A 113 13.44 -5.46 6.28
CA LYS A 113 12.40 -6.48 6.50
C LYS A 113 11.44 -6.13 7.64
N SER A 114 11.90 -5.41 8.66
CA SER A 114 11.07 -4.93 9.77
C SER A 114 9.96 -3.97 9.34
N LEU A 115 10.08 -3.32 8.17
CA LEU A 115 9.06 -2.44 7.61
C LEU A 115 8.11 -3.17 6.65
N LEU A 116 8.45 -4.39 6.23
CA LEU A 116 7.63 -5.21 5.32
C LEU A 116 6.57 -5.98 6.11
N THR A 117 5.58 -5.26 6.62
CA THR A 117 4.48 -5.84 7.40
C THR A 117 3.39 -6.42 6.49
N PRO A 118 2.50 -7.29 6.98
CA PRO A 118 1.35 -7.78 6.22
C PRO A 118 0.51 -6.64 5.61
N GLU A 119 0.36 -5.52 6.32
CA GLU A 119 -0.37 -4.34 5.85
C GLU A 119 0.27 -3.69 4.60
N VAL A 120 1.60 -3.75 4.47
CA VAL A 120 2.30 -3.29 3.26
C VAL A 120 1.88 -4.13 2.07
N TYR A 121 1.83 -5.45 2.21
CA TYR A 121 1.41 -6.36 1.15
C TYR A 121 -0.08 -6.23 0.81
N VAL A 122 -0.94 -5.92 1.79
CA VAL A 122 -2.35 -5.58 1.53
C VAL A 122 -2.46 -4.34 0.63
N ARG A 123 -1.64 -3.31 0.87
CA ARG A 123 -1.62 -2.11 0.01
C ARG A 123 -1.08 -2.42 -1.37
N CYS A 124 -0.04 -3.25 -1.47
CA CYS A 124 0.43 -3.75 -2.76
C CYS A 124 -0.67 -4.53 -3.51
N ALA A 125 -1.44 -5.36 -2.82
CA ALA A 125 -2.57 -6.09 -3.40
C ALA A 125 -3.68 -5.16 -3.91
N ALA A 126 -3.92 -4.05 -3.18
CA ALA A 126 -4.92 -3.05 -3.54
C ALA A 126 -4.48 -2.13 -4.70
N HIS A 127 -3.17 -1.97 -4.92
CA HIS A 127 -2.62 -1.06 -5.93
C HIS A 127 -2.98 -1.47 -7.37
N SER A 128 -2.66 -2.71 -7.77
CA SER A 128 -2.98 -3.22 -9.10
C SER A 128 -2.91 -4.74 -9.16
N ARG A 129 -3.46 -5.34 -10.22
CA ARG A 129 -3.42 -6.79 -10.43
C ARG A 129 -1.99 -7.29 -10.62
N GLU A 130 -1.14 -6.55 -11.33
CA GLU A 130 0.26 -6.89 -11.55
C GLU A 130 1.01 -6.87 -10.21
N SER A 131 0.75 -5.86 -9.39
CA SER A 131 1.31 -5.75 -8.05
C SER A 131 0.88 -6.93 -7.17
N LEU A 132 -0.40 -7.30 -7.19
CA LEU A 132 -0.92 -8.48 -6.51
C LEU A 132 -0.20 -9.77 -6.93
N MET A 133 0.00 -9.96 -8.24
CA MET A 133 0.66 -11.16 -8.77
C MET A 133 2.14 -11.25 -8.36
N MET A 134 2.79 -10.11 -8.12
CA MET A 134 4.18 -10.05 -7.67
C MET A 134 4.34 -10.28 -6.16
N ILE A 135 3.26 -10.33 -5.37
CA ILE A 135 3.37 -10.59 -3.93
C ILE A 135 3.97 -12.00 -3.71
N PRO A 136 5.09 -12.12 -2.98
CA PRO A 136 5.72 -13.39 -2.72
C PRO A 136 4.76 -14.36 -2.04
N TRP A 137 4.88 -15.64 -2.38
CA TRP A 137 4.02 -16.70 -1.83
C TRP A 137 3.93 -16.68 -0.29
N ALA A 138 5.08 -16.52 0.38
CA ALA A 138 5.18 -16.49 1.83
C ALA A 138 4.46 -15.31 2.50
N GLU A 139 4.21 -14.23 1.75
CA GLU A 139 3.64 -12.98 2.24
C GLU A 139 2.13 -12.88 1.95
N ARG A 140 1.53 -13.93 1.40
CA ARG A 140 0.08 -14.02 1.12
C ARG A 140 -0.68 -14.35 2.40
N SER A 141 -0.84 -13.34 3.26
CA SER A 141 -1.65 -13.43 4.48
C SER A 141 -3.15 -13.57 4.17
N PRO A 142 -3.98 -13.93 5.16
CA PRO A 142 -5.43 -13.92 5.00
C PRO A 142 -6.00 -12.58 4.50
N GLU A 143 -5.42 -11.46 4.94
CA GLU A 143 -5.80 -10.11 4.51
C GLU A 143 -5.47 -9.87 3.03
N VAL A 144 -4.29 -10.28 2.57
CA VAL A 144 -3.91 -10.21 1.14
C VAL A 144 -4.85 -11.07 0.29
N CYS A 145 -5.15 -12.30 0.73
CA CYS A 145 -6.07 -13.19 0.03
C CYS A 145 -7.50 -12.63 0.02
N LEU A 146 -7.95 -11.98 1.09
CA LEU A 146 -9.24 -11.31 1.12
C LEU A 146 -9.27 -10.12 0.17
N MET A 147 -8.24 -9.28 0.17
CA MET A 147 -8.13 -8.16 -0.77
C MET A 147 -8.20 -8.64 -2.21
N ALA A 148 -7.47 -9.71 -2.54
CA ALA A 148 -7.52 -10.35 -3.86
C ALA A 148 -8.92 -10.83 -4.22
N LYS A 149 -9.61 -11.51 -3.28
CA LYS A 149 -10.98 -12.01 -3.49
C LYS A 149 -11.99 -10.87 -3.65
N THR A 150 -11.81 -9.75 -2.95
CA THR A 150 -12.67 -8.57 -3.06
C THR A 150 -12.49 -7.87 -4.40
N LEU A 151 -11.26 -7.67 -4.87
CA LEU A 151 -10.96 -6.91 -6.09
C LEU A 151 -11.03 -7.75 -7.37
N TYR A 152 -10.65 -9.03 -7.31
CA TYR A 152 -10.51 -9.92 -8.46
C TYR A 152 -11.15 -11.31 -8.20
N PRO A 153 -12.45 -11.38 -7.84
CA PRO A 153 -13.09 -12.62 -7.40
C PRO A 153 -13.04 -13.75 -8.44
N ASP A 154 -13.23 -13.44 -9.72
CA ASP A 154 -13.20 -14.45 -10.78
C ASP A 154 -11.78 -14.96 -11.06
N TRP A 155 -10.78 -14.10 -10.90
CA TRP A 155 -9.39 -14.52 -11.02
C TRP A 155 -9.01 -15.48 -9.89
N VAL A 156 -9.35 -15.14 -8.64
CA VAL A 156 -9.10 -16.02 -7.48
C VAL A 156 -9.85 -17.36 -7.63
N ARG A 157 -11.05 -17.35 -8.20
CA ARG A 157 -11.82 -18.58 -8.49
C ARG A 157 -11.11 -19.47 -9.51
N ASN A 158 -10.54 -18.86 -10.56
CA ASN A 158 -9.82 -19.59 -11.62
C ASN A 158 -8.40 -19.98 -11.22
N HIS A 159 -7.85 -19.34 -10.18
CA HIS A 159 -6.52 -19.59 -9.63
C HIS A 159 -6.59 -19.88 -8.13
N PRO A 160 -7.24 -20.99 -7.72
CA PRO A 160 -7.37 -21.34 -6.30
C PRO A 160 -6.02 -21.57 -5.63
N GLU A 161 -5.00 -21.94 -6.41
CA GLU A 161 -3.62 -22.04 -5.97
C GLU A 161 -3.05 -20.71 -5.52
N PHE A 162 -3.64 -19.55 -5.84
CA PHE A 162 -3.15 -18.27 -5.34
C PHE A 162 -3.19 -18.19 -3.81
N VAL A 163 -4.25 -18.74 -3.22
CA VAL A 163 -4.48 -18.74 -1.77
C VAL A 163 -3.64 -19.88 -1.17
N PRO A 164 -2.78 -19.62 -0.17
CA PRO A 164 -2.07 -20.70 0.51
C PRO A 164 -3.01 -21.66 1.22
N GLU A 165 -2.61 -22.93 1.31
CA GLU A 165 -3.39 -23.94 2.03
C GLU A 165 -3.57 -23.59 3.52
N SER A 166 -2.53 -23.01 4.13
CA SER A 166 -2.60 -22.47 5.49
C SER A 166 -3.73 -21.46 5.66
N VAL A 167 -3.92 -20.55 4.69
CA VAL A 167 -5.00 -19.55 4.74
C VAL A 167 -6.38 -20.18 4.54
N ARG A 168 -6.49 -21.21 3.68
CA ARG A 168 -7.76 -21.92 3.45
C ARG A 168 -8.23 -22.70 4.69
N ASN A 169 -7.29 -23.23 5.47
CA ASN A 169 -7.58 -24.11 6.60
C ASN A 169 -7.55 -23.39 7.95
N GLN A 170 -7.19 -22.11 7.98
CA GLN A 170 -7.14 -21.29 9.18
C GLN A 170 -8.46 -20.55 9.40
N ASP A 171 -8.92 -20.50 10.66
CA ASP A 171 -9.95 -19.56 11.10
C ASP A 171 -9.41 -18.12 11.02
N SER A 172 -9.79 -17.41 9.96
CA SER A 172 -9.21 -16.13 9.59
C SER A 172 -10.28 -15.23 8.96
N ILE A 173 -9.91 -13.97 8.71
CA ILE A 173 -10.80 -13.03 8.01
C ILE A 173 -11.21 -13.53 6.61
N TYR A 174 -10.33 -14.29 5.93
CA TYR A 174 -10.59 -14.82 4.59
C TYR A 174 -11.65 -15.94 4.60
N THR A 175 -11.51 -16.89 5.53
CA THR A 175 -12.47 -18.00 5.70
C THR A 175 -13.78 -17.49 6.28
N LEU A 176 -13.74 -16.53 7.21
CA LEU A 176 -14.95 -15.86 7.70
C LEU A 176 -15.71 -15.13 6.58
N ASN A 177 -15.03 -14.43 5.67
CA ASN A 177 -15.71 -13.81 4.52
C ASN A 177 -16.43 -14.87 3.69
N SER A 178 -15.76 -15.98 3.39
CA SER A 178 -16.36 -17.06 2.59
C SER A 178 -17.56 -17.71 3.30
N LEU A 179 -17.50 -17.86 4.63
CA LEU A 179 -18.62 -18.29 5.45
C LEU A 179 -19.78 -17.29 5.38
N MET A 180 -19.51 -16.00 5.59
CA MET A 180 -20.54 -14.97 5.54
C MET A 180 -21.21 -14.88 4.17
N GLU A 181 -20.44 -14.96 3.08
CA GLU A 181 -20.99 -15.02 1.72
C GLU A 181 -21.91 -16.23 1.54
N SER A 182 -21.56 -17.39 2.10
CA SER A 182 -22.39 -18.60 2.05
C SER A 182 -23.67 -18.48 2.87
N LEU A 183 -23.60 -17.91 4.07
CA LEU A 183 -24.75 -17.82 4.98
C LEU A 183 -25.73 -16.72 4.57
N THR A 184 -25.25 -15.67 3.91
CA THR A 184 -26.07 -14.49 3.55
C THR A 184 -26.43 -14.43 2.06
N GLY A 185 -25.61 -15.03 1.19
CA GLY A 185 -25.66 -14.81 -0.25
C GLY A 185 -25.18 -13.42 -0.68
N GLU A 186 -24.68 -12.60 0.25
CA GLU A 186 -24.19 -11.25 0.00
C GLU A 186 -22.67 -11.25 -0.24
N LYS A 187 -22.16 -10.18 -0.87
CA LYS A 187 -20.73 -9.93 -1.02
C LYS A 187 -20.33 -8.76 -0.13
N PHE A 188 -19.14 -8.85 0.45
CA PHE A 188 -18.65 -7.87 1.40
C PHE A 188 -17.36 -7.22 0.88
N SER A 189 -17.23 -5.93 1.13
CA SER A 189 -15.97 -5.23 0.92
C SER A 189 -14.91 -5.68 1.94
N TYR A 190 -13.64 -5.51 1.58
CA TYR A 190 -12.50 -5.75 2.47
C TYR A 190 -12.68 -5.04 3.82
N ARG A 191 -13.11 -3.76 3.78
CA ARG A 191 -13.31 -2.95 5.00
C ARG A 191 -14.44 -3.49 5.87
N GLN A 192 -15.59 -3.85 5.28
CA GLN A 192 -16.71 -4.43 6.03
C GLN A 192 -16.28 -5.69 6.78
N MET A 193 -15.55 -6.59 6.11
CA MET A 193 -15.07 -7.83 6.73
C MET A 193 -13.99 -7.59 7.77
N THR A 194 -13.10 -6.61 7.55
CA THR A 194 -12.06 -6.25 8.53
C THR A 194 -12.68 -5.68 9.78
N ASP A 195 -13.64 -4.77 9.63
CA ASP A 195 -14.39 -4.20 10.73
C ASP A 195 -15.18 -5.29 11.49
N PHE A 196 -15.84 -6.19 10.77
CA PHE A 196 -16.62 -7.28 11.33
C PHE A 196 -15.76 -8.31 12.09
N TYR A 197 -14.63 -8.74 11.51
CA TYR A 197 -13.69 -9.66 12.15
C TYR A 197 -13.09 -9.08 13.44
N ASN A 198 -12.96 -7.75 13.50
CA ASN A 198 -12.51 -7.02 14.70
C ASN A 198 -13.67 -6.63 15.65
N GLY A 199 -14.84 -7.26 15.51
CA GLY A 199 -15.94 -7.18 16.47
C GLY A 199 -16.93 -6.03 16.24
N LYS A 200 -16.78 -5.24 15.17
CA LYS A 200 -17.83 -4.28 14.80
C LYS A 200 -19.05 -5.03 14.27
N PRO A 201 -20.28 -4.61 14.60
CA PRO A 201 -21.45 -5.26 14.06
C PRO A 201 -21.56 -5.10 12.54
N LEU A 202 -22.06 -6.14 11.87
CA LEU A 202 -22.44 -6.13 10.46
C LEU A 202 -23.95 -6.33 10.36
N GLU A 203 -24.63 -5.41 9.69
CA GLU A 203 -26.06 -5.54 9.41
C GLU A 203 -26.27 -6.47 8.21
N VAL A 204 -27.14 -7.47 8.38
CA VAL A 204 -27.48 -8.43 7.33
C VAL A 204 -28.99 -8.50 7.17
N LYS A 205 -29.47 -8.53 5.93
CA LYS A 205 -30.91 -8.67 5.64
C LYS A 205 -31.40 -10.08 5.94
N ARG A 206 -30.57 -11.07 5.62
CA ARG A 206 -30.88 -12.48 5.82
C ARG A 206 -29.59 -13.25 6.05
N MET A 207 -29.60 -14.14 7.03
CA MET A 207 -28.51 -15.07 7.31
C MET A 207 -29.09 -16.43 7.70
N GLU A 208 -28.66 -17.47 7.02
CA GLU A 208 -28.98 -18.86 7.37
C GLU A 208 -28.09 -19.30 8.54
N THR A 209 -28.68 -19.89 9.57
CA THR A 209 -27.96 -20.42 10.73
C THR A 209 -28.49 -21.82 11.06
N PRO A 210 -27.76 -22.64 11.83
CA PRO A 210 -28.27 -23.94 12.29
C PRO A 210 -29.60 -23.85 13.02
N ASP A 211 -29.84 -22.75 13.74
CA ASP A 211 -31.08 -22.50 14.51
C ASP A 211 -32.21 -21.87 13.68
N GLY A 212 -32.00 -21.69 12.37
CA GLY A 212 -32.98 -21.13 11.44
C GLY A 212 -32.51 -19.84 10.75
N VAL A 213 -33.44 -19.16 10.07
CA VAL A 213 -33.13 -17.97 9.28
C VAL A 213 -33.23 -16.72 10.17
N GLN A 214 -32.14 -15.98 10.28
CA GLN A 214 -32.08 -14.67 10.93
C GLN A 214 -32.36 -13.58 9.89
N LYS A 215 -33.34 -12.70 10.14
CA LYS A 215 -33.72 -11.60 9.24
C LYS A 215 -33.54 -10.24 9.91
N ASP A 216 -33.04 -9.27 9.15
CA ASP A 216 -32.85 -7.87 9.57
C ASP A 216 -32.13 -7.75 10.93
N LYS A 217 -30.97 -8.40 11.02
CA LYS A 217 -30.17 -8.47 12.26
C LYS A 217 -28.87 -7.71 12.13
N SER A 218 -28.46 -7.12 13.25
CA SER A 218 -27.08 -6.71 13.48
C SER A 218 -26.32 -7.89 14.08
N VAL A 219 -25.34 -8.41 13.34
CA VAL A 219 -24.53 -9.58 13.69
C VAL A 219 -23.19 -9.12 14.22
N LYS A 220 -22.69 -9.76 15.28
CA LYS A 220 -21.30 -9.62 15.73
C LYS A 220 -20.60 -10.97 15.68
N PHE A 221 -19.30 -10.95 15.36
CA PHE A 221 -18.43 -12.10 15.40
C PHE A 221 -17.47 -12.00 16.59
N ASP A 222 -17.37 -13.07 17.35
CA ASP A 222 -16.41 -13.22 18.43
C ASP A 222 -15.24 -14.10 17.94
N LYS A 223 -14.05 -13.50 17.82
CA LYS A 223 -12.85 -14.17 17.30
C LYS A 223 -12.25 -15.20 18.25
N GLU A 224 -12.55 -15.13 19.54
CA GLU A 224 -12.01 -16.06 20.56
C GLU A 224 -12.83 -17.35 20.59
N THR A 225 -14.14 -17.24 20.37
CA THR A 225 -15.07 -18.37 20.41
C THR A 225 -15.53 -18.85 19.03
N GLY A 226 -15.32 -18.06 17.98
CA GLY A 226 -15.79 -18.33 16.62
C GLY A 226 -17.31 -18.21 16.45
N LYS A 227 -18.00 -17.56 17.40
CA LYS A 227 -19.48 -17.54 17.45
C LYS A 227 -20.07 -16.23 16.95
N PHE A 228 -21.30 -16.32 16.43
CA PHE A 228 -22.12 -15.18 16.07
C PHE A 228 -23.07 -14.81 17.22
N SER A 229 -23.29 -13.51 17.41
CA SER A 229 -24.37 -12.98 18.23
C SER A 229 -25.24 -12.03 17.42
N PHE A 230 -26.54 -12.01 17.72
CA PHE A 230 -27.55 -11.32 16.93
C PHE A 230 -28.31 -10.33 17.80
N SER A 231 -28.55 -9.14 17.26
CA SER A 231 -29.41 -8.12 17.87
C SER A 231 -30.31 -7.47 16.82
N ASP A 232 -31.45 -6.95 17.26
CA ASP A 232 -32.35 -6.21 16.38
C ASP A 232 -31.70 -4.89 15.92
N ILE A 233 -31.83 -4.58 14.63
CA ILE A 233 -31.43 -3.29 14.09
C ILE A 233 -32.35 -2.23 14.70
N ARG A 234 -31.79 -1.28 15.46
CA ARG A 234 -32.59 -0.19 16.04
C ARG A 234 -33.16 0.66 14.90
N GLN A 235 -34.45 0.52 14.62
CA GLN A 235 -35.16 1.50 13.81
C GLN A 235 -35.28 2.80 14.62
N GLU A 236 -34.57 3.85 14.21
CA GLU A 236 -34.92 5.20 14.65
C GLU A 236 -36.37 5.47 14.22
N ARG A 237 -37.30 5.41 15.17
CA ARG A 237 -38.65 5.91 14.96
C ARG A 237 -38.53 7.39 14.65
N LYS A 238 -38.58 7.75 13.36
CA LYS A 238 -39.01 9.08 12.94
C LYS A 238 -40.40 9.30 13.54
N ARG A 239 -40.46 9.92 14.72
CA ARG A 239 -41.70 10.44 15.29
C ARG A 239 -42.20 11.47 14.28
N GLY A 240 -43.13 11.06 13.44
CA GLY A 240 -43.85 11.97 12.57
C GLY A 240 -44.48 13.05 13.45
N LEU A 241 -44.05 14.30 13.25
CA LEU A 241 -44.85 15.46 13.64
C LEU A 241 -46.19 15.30 12.92
N LYS A 242 -47.25 15.00 13.69
CA LYS A 242 -48.60 15.30 13.22
C LYS A 242 -48.72 16.82 13.24
N MET A 243 -48.86 17.41 12.05
CA MET A 243 -49.37 18.78 11.89
C MET A 243 -50.82 18.86 12.39
#